data_AF-A0A1Z5I9V3-F1
#
_entry.id   AF-A0A1Z5I9V3-F1
#
_cell.length_a   1.000
_cell.length_b   1.000
_cell.length_c   1.000
_cell.angle_alpha   90.00
_cell.angle_beta   90.00
_cell.angle_gamma   90.00
#
_symmetry.space_group_name_H-M   'P 1'
#
loop_
_entity.id
_entity.type
_entity.pdbx_description
1 polymer ?
#
loop_
_entity_poly.entity_id
_entity_poly.type
_entity_poly.pdbx_seq_one_letter_code
_entity_poly.pdbx_strand_id
1 'polypeptide(L)'
;MKGLAYFLIVLVPALIIGTTVYFTRNWVPTSLPTIVAWTAAWLISMVLVTVLYLGLIHRPNAARNQDSKEAEQNKGEDQQD
;
A
#
# COMPACT_ATOMS: atom_id res chain seq x y z
N MET A 1 -6.18 -11.52 -4.89
CA MET A 1 -5.44 -11.03 -6.08
C MET A 1 -4.20 -10.24 -5.64
N LYS A 2 -3.01 -10.88 -5.65
CA LYS A 2 -1.74 -10.26 -5.21
C LYS A 2 -1.38 -9.02 -6.06
N GLY A 3 -1.67 -9.06 -7.36
CA GLY A 3 -1.43 -7.95 -8.30
C GLY A 3 -2.16 -6.64 -7.96
N LEU A 4 -3.36 -6.70 -7.37
CA LEU A 4 -4.12 -5.50 -6.98
C LEU A 4 -3.40 -4.73 -5.86
N ALA A 5 -2.79 -5.44 -4.90
CA ALA A 5 -2.08 -4.81 -3.81
C ALA A 5 -0.78 -4.14 -4.28
N TYR A 6 -0.03 -4.79 -5.17
CA TYR A 6 1.13 -4.17 -5.81
C TYR A 6 0.75 -2.96 -6.66
N PHE A 7 -0.39 -3.02 -7.35
CA PHE A 7 -0.93 -1.89 -8.10
C PHE A 7 -1.24 -0.69 -7.17
N LEU A 8 -1.89 -0.93 -6.02
CA LEU A 8 -2.18 0.12 -5.04
C LEU A 8 -0.91 0.71 -4.40
N ILE A 9 0.13 -0.10 -4.19
CA ILE A 9 1.44 0.37 -3.70
C ILE A 9 2.05 1.41 -4.63
N VAL A 10 1.81 1.33 -5.93
CA VAL A 10 2.33 2.32 -6.91
C VAL A 10 1.33 3.44 -7.16
N LEU A 11 0.03 3.12 -7.22
CA LEU A 11 -1.03 4.08 -7.49
C LEU A 11 -1.13 5.17 -6.41
N VAL A 12 -1.07 4.77 -5.13
CA VAL A 12 -1.27 5.70 -4.01
C VAL A 12 -0.15 6.76 -3.95
N PRO A 13 1.15 6.41 -4.01
CA PRO A 13 2.24 7.38 -4.16
C PRO A 13 2.08 8.30 -5.37
N ALA A 14 1.72 7.73 -6.53
CA ALA A 14 1.55 8.51 -7.75
C ALA A 14 0.44 9.56 -7.60
N LEU A 15 -0.67 9.21 -6.94
CA LEU A 15 -1.75 10.14 -6.62
C LEU A 15 -1.31 11.22 -5.63
N ILE A 16 -0.55 10.87 -4.58
CA ILE A 16 -0.05 11.85 -3.60
C ILE A 16 0.90 12.85 -4.28
N ILE A 17 1.83 12.37 -5.09
CA ILE A 17 2.76 13.23 -5.82
C ILE A 17 1.99 14.08 -6.84
N GLY A 18 1.10 13.49 -7.63
CA GLY A 18 0.31 14.20 -8.63
C GLY A 18 -0.59 15.28 -8.05
N THR A 19 -1.26 14.99 -6.93
CA THR A 19 -2.09 15.99 -6.22
C THR A 19 -1.25 17.09 -5.60
N THR A 20 -0.08 16.77 -5.04
CA THR A 20 0.86 17.78 -4.50
C THR A 20 1.38 18.71 -5.60
N VAL A 21 1.76 18.16 -6.75
CA VAL A 21 2.21 18.96 -7.91
C VAL A 21 1.07 19.82 -8.44
N TYR A 22 -0.14 19.28 -8.53
CA TYR A 22 -1.32 20.04 -8.94
C TYR A 22 -1.64 21.19 -7.96
N PHE A 23 -1.56 20.93 -6.65
CA PHE A 23 -1.81 21.93 -5.62
C PHE A 23 -0.75 23.05 -5.61
N THR A 24 0.50 22.69 -5.84
CA THR A 24 1.63 23.63 -5.91
C THR A 24 1.84 24.24 -7.29
N ARG A 25 0.96 23.95 -8.28
CA ARG A 25 1.07 24.43 -9.67
C ARG A 25 1.21 25.95 -9.78
N ASN A 26 0.48 26.68 -8.95
CA ASN A 26 0.45 28.15 -8.99
C ASN A 26 1.46 28.78 -8.03
N TRP A 27 2.27 27.97 -7.33
CA TRP A 27 3.24 28.45 -6.37
C TRP A 27 4.56 28.71 -7.06
N VAL A 28 5.34 29.65 -6.52
CA VAL A 28 6.70 29.90 -7.02
C VAL A 28 7.54 28.66 -6.72
N PRO A 29 8.17 28.00 -7.72
CA PRO A 29 8.88 26.74 -7.53
C PRO A 29 10.04 26.84 -6.52
N THR A 30 10.68 28.00 -6.46
CA THR A 30 11.82 28.29 -5.59
C THR A 30 11.41 28.83 -4.21
N SER A 31 10.11 28.99 -3.96
CA SER A 31 9.67 29.46 -2.65
C SER A 31 9.82 28.36 -1.60
N LEU A 32 10.28 28.75 -0.42
CA LEU A 32 10.36 27.92 0.79
C LEU A 32 9.12 27.02 1.00
N PRO A 33 7.87 27.53 0.92
CA PRO A 33 6.71 26.69 1.18
C PRO A 33 6.50 25.60 0.11
N THR A 34 6.87 25.83 -1.16
CA THR A 34 6.85 24.80 -2.20
C THR A 34 7.86 23.69 -1.92
N ILE A 35 9.09 24.06 -1.54
CA ILE A 35 10.16 23.10 -1.22
C ILE A 35 9.74 22.22 -0.04
N VAL A 36 9.19 22.82 1.01
CA VAL A 36 8.69 22.09 2.18
C VAL A 36 7.54 21.16 1.79
N ALA A 37 6.57 21.62 1.00
CA ALA A 37 5.44 20.79 0.55
C ALA A 37 5.91 19.59 -0.28
N TRP A 38 6.86 19.79 -1.19
CA TRP A 38 7.41 18.71 -2.03
C TRP A 38 8.20 17.69 -1.21
N THR A 39 9.02 18.17 -0.28
CA THR A 39 9.80 17.30 0.60
C THR A 39 8.88 16.50 1.53
N ALA A 40 7.84 17.14 2.07
CA ALA A 40 6.85 16.48 2.90
C ALA A 40 6.07 15.42 2.12
N ALA A 41 5.60 15.74 0.91
CA ALA A 41 4.92 14.77 0.05
C ALA A 41 5.81 13.57 -0.30
N TRP A 42 7.10 13.81 -0.55
CA TRP A 42 8.07 12.74 -0.80
C TRP A 42 8.29 11.85 0.43
N LEU A 43 8.48 12.45 1.61
CA LEU A 43 8.62 11.72 2.88
C LEU A 43 7.36 10.89 3.19
N ILE A 44 6.18 11.49 3.10
CA ILE A 44 4.91 10.80 3.33
C ILE A 44 4.74 9.64 2.35
N SER A 45 5.08 9.85 1.07
CA SER A 45 5.06 8.80 0.06
C SER A 45 5.97 7.63 0.43
N MET A 46 7.22 7.89 0.84
CA MET A 46 8.15 6.84 1.25
C MET A 46 7.69 6.07 2.49
N VAL A 47 7.20 6.79 3.51
CA VAL A 47 6.68 6.18 4.74
C VAL A 47 5.47 5.30 4.42
N LEU A 48 4.55 5.79 3.59
CA LEU A 48 3.33 5.07 3.24
C LEU A 48 3.62 3.81 2.42
N VAL A 49 4.55 3.87 1.46
CA VAL A 49 5.03 2.68 0.73
C VAL A 49 5.67 1.69 1.70
N THR A 50 6.48 2.16 2.64
CA THR A 50 7.17 1.31 3.62
C THR A 50 6.17 0.58 4.51
N VAL A 51 5.18 1.30 5.08
CA VAL A 51 4.11 0.71 5.90
C VAL A 51 3.27 -0.28 5.09
N LEU A 52 2.91 0.09 3.86
CA LEU A 52 2.09 -0.77 2.99
C LEU A 52 2.85 -2.04 2.59
N TYR A 53 4.16 -1.93 2.36
CA TYR A 53 5.05 -3.05 2.09
C TYR A 53 5.25 -3.96 3.31
N LEU A 54 5.51 -3.39 4.49
CA LEU A 54 5.57 -4.16 5.75
C LEU A 54 4.22 -4.86 6.03
N GLY A 55 3.10 -4.16 5.82
CA GLY A 55 1.77 -4.73 5.92
C GLY A 55 1.57 -5.89 4.95
N LEU A 56 2.07 -5.78 3.72
CA LEU A 56 2.03 -6.85 2.72
C LEU A 56 2.90 -8.06 3.10
N ILE A 57 3.99 -7.86 3.86
CA ILE A 57 4.83 -8.95 4.40
C ILE A 57 4.19 -9.58 5.65
N HIS A 58 3.50 -8.80 6.48
CA HIS A 58 2.89 -9.30 7.72
C HIS A 58 1.56 -10.03 7.46
N ARG A 59 0.78 -9.58 6.47
CA ARG A 59 -0.52 -10.18 6.10
C ARG A 59 -0.48 -11.62 5.54
N PRO A 60 0.52 -12.11 4.78
CA PRO A 60 0.55 -13.49 4.32
C PRO A 60 0.63 -14.50 5.48
N ASN A 61 1.10 -14.09 6.67
CA ASN A 61 1.09 -14.98 7.84
C ASN A 61 -0.32 -15.16 8.43
N ALA A 62 -1.20 -14.16 8.30
CA ALA A 62 -2.59 -14.28 8.75
C ALA A 62 -3.47 -15.03 7.72
N ALA A 63 -3.26 -14.78 6.43
CA ALA A 63 -4.01 -15.44 5.36
C ALA A 63 -3.60 -16.91 5.17
N ARG A 64 -2.32 -17.25 5.33
CA ARG A 64 -1.85 -18.65 5.29
C ARG A 64 -2.51 -19.50 6.37
N ASN A 65 -2.84 -18.92 7.53
CA ASN A 65 -3.52 -19.63 8.61
C ASN A 65 -5.04 -19.76 8.39
N GLN A 66 -5.64 -18.94 7.52
CA GLN A 66 -7.04 -19.08 7.12
C GLN A 66 -7.21 -20.11 5.99
N ASP A 67 -6.36 -20.04 4.95
CA ASP A 67 -6.34 -21.02 3.86
C ASP A 67 -6.02 -22.45 4.36
N SER A 68 -5.08 -22.58 5.30
CA SER A 68 -4.75 -23.89 5.89
C SER A 68 -5.91 -24.46 6.71
N LYS A 69 -6.68 -23.60 7.40
CA LYS A 69 -7.82 -24.02 8.23
C LYS A 69 -9.03 -24.41 7.41
N GLU A 70 -9.34 -23.69 6.33
CA GLU A 70 -10.40 -24.07 5.40
C GLU A 70 -10.07 -25.36 4.64
N ALA A 71 -8.79 -25.56 4.27
CA ALA A 71 -8.35 -26.79 3.60
C ALA A 71 -8.33 -28.03 4.53
N GLU A 72 -8.04 -27.87 5.84
CA GLU A 72 -8.14 -28.97 6.81
C GLU A 72 -9.59 -29.31 7.16
N GLN A 73 -10.48 -28.32 7.22
CA GLN A 73 -11.90 -28.56 7.54
C GLN A 73 -12.63 -29.30 6.42
N ASN A 74 -12.40 -28.92 5.15
CA ASN A 74 -13.02 -29.59 3.99
C ASN A 74 -12.56 -31.05 3.83
N LYS A 75 -11.34 -31.37 4.26
CA LYS A 75 -10.80 -32.74 4.17
C LYS A 75 -11.30 -33.68 5.27
N GLY A 76 -11.84 -33.13 6.36
CA GLY A 76 -12.44 -33.90 7.45
C GLY A 76 -13.90 -34.29 7.19
N GLU A 77 -14.63 -33.50 6.39
CA GLU A 77 -16.03 -33.77 6.05
C GLU A 77 -16.15 -34.79 4.89
N ASP A 78 -15.20 -34.83 3.95
CA ASP A 78 -15.16 -35.81 2.85
C ASP A 78 -14.72 -37.24 3.27
N GLN A 79 -14.31 -37.45 4.52
CA GLN A 79 -13.91 -38.78 5.04
C GLN A 79 -14.94 -39.41 5.97
N GLN A 80 -16.14 -38.83 6.09
CA GLN A 80 -17.17 -39.30 7.02
C GLN A 80 -18.47 -39.82 6.35
N ASP A 81 -18.45 -40.07 5.04
CA ASP A 81 -19.49 -40.83 4.31
C ASP A 81 -18.95 -42.16 3.72
#